data_AF-A0A3C1J9V4-F1
#
_entry.id   AF-A0A3C1J9V4-F1
#
_cell.length_a   1.000
_cell.length_b   1.000
_cell.length_c   1.000
_cell.angle_alpha   90.00
_cell.angle_beta   90.00
_cell.angle_gamma   90.00
#
_symmetry.space_group_name_H-M   'P 1'
#
loop_
_entity.id
_entity.type
_entity.pdbx_description
1 polymer ?
#
loop_
_entity_poly.entity_id
_entity_poly.type
_entity_poly.pdbx_seq_one_letter_code
_entity_poly.pdbx_strand_id
1 'polypeptide(L)'
;MEFALVLNPAGPEPEKAALAKADLLYIGDEFCEARLPTAARLRQAARRHPGKRLALLTPLLTQAGLGAAEAALSERLCEEVIVNDIGLLRRLAAVSGRRPRLTLGRVLVQSLQHSLRSPFFLAFLKRTAVNAFEADSAESCGYLPPGPDYRCHLYAPYIYLAHSRYCRLAGGFCSECRAACAGRAQPLESAVVKRMFVRGNSYLRVCPEETARASLAAGPRRVTRLVVNA
;
A
#
# COMPACT_ATOMS: atom_id res chain seq x y z
N MET A 1 18.32 -1.73 -4.96
CA MET A 1 16.87 -1.91 -4.80
C MET A 1 16.55 -1.64 -3.33
N GLU A 2 15.64 -0.71 -3.05
CA GLU A 2 15.23 -0.35 -1.69
C GLU A 2 14.35 -1.46 -1.08
N PHE A 3 14.48 -1.72 0.21
CA PHE A 3 13.62 -2.68 0.92
C PHE A 3 12.66 -1.94 1.84
N ALA A 4 11.36 -2.19 1.66
CA ALA A 4 10.30 -1.65 2.51
C ALA A 4 9.54 -2.77 3.22
N LEU A 5 9.16 -2.51 4.47
CA LEU A 5 8.45 -3.46 5.32
C LEU A 5 7.12 -2.87 5.80
N VAL A 6 6.04 -3.61 5.61
CA VAL A 6 4.71 -3.23 6.12
C VAL A 6 4.60 -3.61 7.59
N LEU A 7 4.42 -2.60 8.44
CA LEU A 7 4.12 -2.75 9.85
C LEU A 7 2.61 -2.62 10.06
N ASN A 8 1.94 -3.77 10.14
CA ASN A 8 0.53 -3.80 10.46
C ASN A 8 0.32 -3.45 11.95
N PRO A 9 -0.45 -2.41 12.29
CA PRO A 9 -0.70 -2.04 13.70
C PRO A 9 -1.34 -3.15 14.55
N ALA A 10 -2.01 -4.13 13.91
CA ALA A 10 -2.65 -5.26 14.57
C ALA A 10 -1.94 -6.61 14.28
N GLY A 11 -0.83 -6.59 13.55
CA GLY A 11 -0.06 -7.78 13.23
C GLY A 11 0.93 -8.19 14.32
N PRO A 12 1.54 -9.38 14.21
CA PRO A 12 2.71 -9.69 15.03
C PRO A 12 3.84 -8.67 14.78
N GLU A 13 4.73 -8.48 15.75
CA GLU A 13 5.96 -7.74 15.47
C GLU A 13 6.75 -8.48 14.37
N PRO A 14 7.30 -7.75 13.39
CA PRO A 14 8.09 -8.36 12.34
C PRO A 14 9.35 -8.99 12.91
N GLU A 15 9.89 -9.98 12.20
CA GLU A 15 11.19 -10.55 12.55
C GLU A 15 12.27 -9.46 12.61
N LYS A 16 13.11 -9.50 13.64
CA LYS A 16 14.21 -8.53 13.85
C LYS A 16 15.10 -8.40 12.61
N ALA A 17 15.36 -9.50 11.92
CA ALA A 17 16.18 -9.52 10.71
C ALA A 17 15.53 -8.76 9.54
N ALA A 18 14.22 -8.88 9.33
CA ALA A 18 13.50 -8.15 8.30
C ALA A 18 13.46 -6.64 8.62
N LEU A 19 13.21 -6.29 9.89
CA LEU A 19 13.20 -4.91 10.35
C LEU A 19 14.58 -4.24 10.21
N ALA A 20 15.67 -4.96 10.53
CA ALA A 20 17.03 -4.44 10.39
C ALA A 20 17.35 -4.08 8.93
N LYS A 21 16.94 -4.94 7.98
CA LYS A 21 17.15 -4.76 6.53
C LYS A 21 16.30 -3.67 5.89
N ALA A 22 15.19 -3.26 6.51
CA ALA A 22 14.28 -2.29 5.91
C ALA A 22 14.75 -0.85 6.04
N ASP A 23 14.79 -0.13 4.92
CA ASP A 23 15.12 1.30 4.88
C ASP A 23 13.91 2.20 5.09
N LEU A 24 12.71 1.64 4.85
CA LEU A 24 11.43 2.32 4.86
C LEU A 24 10.38 1.42 5.51
N LEU A 25 9.61 1.98 6.45
CA LEU A 25 8.54 1.29 7.15
C LEU A 25 7.20 1.85 6.70
N TYR A 26 6.36 0.98 6.16
CA TYR A 26 4.99 1.31 5.80
C TYR A 26 4.12 1.14 7.04
N ILE A 27 3.53 2.22 7.54
CA ILE A 27 2.69 2.20 8.72
C ILE A 27 1.23 2.32 8.29
N GLY A 28 0.43 1.32 8.62
CA GLY A 28 -1.00 1.29 8.32
C GLY A 28 -1.45 -0.02 7.67
N ASP A 29 -2.53 0.06 6.91
CA ASP A 29 -3.10 -1.09 6.22
C ASP A 29 -3.74 -0.60 4.92
N GLU A 30 -3.42 -1.29 3.83
CA GLU A 30 -3.89 -1.00 2.47
C GLU A 30 -5.34 -1.44 2.21
N PHE A 31 -5.92 -2.25 3.11
CA PHE A 31 -7.24 -2.85 2.91
C PHE A 31 -8.29 -2.36 3.92
N CYS A 32 -7.88 -1.81 5.07
CA CYS A 32 -8.80 -1.51 6.16
C CYS A 32 -8.65 -0.11 6.74
N GLU A 33 -9.65 0.76 6.55
CA GLU A 33 -9.69 2.12 7.10
C GLU A 33 -9.58 2.14 8.64
N ALA A 34 -10.17 1.16 9.33
CA ALA A 34 -10.09 1.05 10.79
C ALA A 34 -8.64 0.89 11.32
N ARG A 35 -7.72 0.49 10.44
CA ARG A 35 -6.29 0.34 10.75
C ARG A 35 -5.44 1.49 10.26
N LEU A 36 -6.06 2.56 9.75
CA LEU A 36 -5.36 3.79 9.46
C LEU A 36 -4.72 4.31 10.77
N PRO A 37 -3.40 4.57 10.80
CA PRO A 37 -2.73 4.95 12.02
C PRO A 37 -3.10 6.37 12.43
N THR A 38 -3.27 6.59 13.74
CA THR A 38 -3.39 7.93 14.30
C THR A 38 -2.02 8.62 14.36
N ALA A 39 -2.02 9.95 14.51
CA ALA A 39 -0.82 10.74 14.77
C ALA A 39 0.02 10.19 15.94
N ALA A 40 -0.63 9.80 17.04
CA ALA A 40 0.05 9.21 18.20
C ALA A 40 0.76 7.89 17.86
N ARG A 41 0.15 7.04 17.02
CA ARG A 41 0.77 5.79 16.54
C ARG A 41 1.96 6.06 15.63
N LEU A 42 1.88 7.06 14.74
CA LEU A 42 3.03 7.46 13.92
C LEU A 42 4.20 7.95 14.78
N ARG A 43 3.94 8.78 15.80
CA ARG A 43 4.96 9.20 16.79
C ARG A 43 5.56 8.01 17.54
N GLN A 44 4.75 7.02 17.89
CA GLN A 44 5.25 5.80 18.52
C GLN A 44 6.15 5.00 17.58
N ALA A 45 5.75 4.82 16.32
CA ALA A 45 6.55 4.12 15.31
C ALA A 45 7.90 4.83 15.08
N ALA A 46 7.91 6.15 14.94
CA ALA A 46 9.12 6.94 14.78
C ALA A 46 10.09 6.78 15.96
N ARG A 47 9.57 6.76 17.20
CA ARG A 47 10.39 6.56 18.42
C ARG A 47 10.91 5.12 18.55
N ARG A 48 10.11 4.13 18.17
CA ARG A 48 10.49 2.70 18.23
C ARG A 48 11.54 2.33 17.18
N HIS A 49 11.55 3.04 16.05
CA HIS A 49 12.43 2.74 14.92
C HIS A 49 13.24 3.98 14.52
N PRO A 50 14.13 4.47 15.41
CA PRO A 50 14.93 5.65 15.12
C PRO A 50 15.80 5.42 13.88
N GLY A 51 15.93 6.45 13.04
CA GLY A 51 16.70 6.40 11.80
C GLY A 51 16.03 5.67 10.64
N LYS A 52 14.86 5.06 10.83
CA LYS A 52 14.06 4.49 9.73
C LYS A 52 13.13 5.55 9.15
N ARG A 53 12.98 5.56 7.83
CA ARG A 53 11.99 6.41 7.15
C ARG A 53 10.61 5.80 7.30
N LEU A 54 9.58 6.64 7.37
CA LEU A 54 8.19 6.19 7.47
C LEU A 54 7.39 6.55 6.23
N ALA A 55 6.54 5.63 5.78
CA ALA A 55 5.50 5.86 4.79
C ALA A 55 4.13 5.60 5.41
N LEU A 56 3.14 6.45 5.15
CA LEU A 56 1.76 6.17 5.51
C LEU A 56 1.14 5.26 4.45
N LEU A 57 0.69 4.06 4.84
CA LEU A 57 -0.05 3.14 3.98
C LEU A 57 -1.56 3.35 4.17
N THR A 58 -2.24 3.78 3.12
CA THR A 58 -3.67 4.11 3.17
C THR A 58 -4.51 3.09 2.41
N PRO A 59 -5.73 2.78 2.86
CA PRO A 59 -6.71 2.00 2.10
C PRO A 59 -7.59 2.91 1.23
N LEU A 60 -8.65 2.36 0.63
CA LEU A 60 -9.80 3.15 0.19
C LEU A 60 -10.46 3.82 1.40
N LEU A 61 -10.84 5.10 1.26
CA LEU A 61 -11.26 5.91 2.40
C LEU A 61 -12.69 6.46 2.24
N THR A 62 -13.41 6.45 3.36
CA THR A 62 -14.63 7.24 3.57
C THR A 62 -14.26 8.71 3.81
N GLN A 63 -15.27 9.59 3.86
CA GLN A 63 -15.06 10.99 4.20
C GLN A 63 -14.41 11.16 5.59
N ALA A 64 -14.77 10.33 6.56
CA ALA A 64 -14.18 10.34 7.89
C ALA A 64 -12.73 9.84 7.84
N GLY A 65 -12.46 8.77 7.09
CA GLY A 65 -11.11 8.25 6.85
C GLY A 65 -10.17 9.26 6.19
N LEU A 66 -10.68 10.06 5.24
CA LEU A 66 -9.93 11.16 4.62
C LEU A 66 -9.47 12.18 5.69
N GLY A 67 -10.39 12.62 6.56
CA GLY A 67 -10.05 13.53 7.65
C GLY A 67 -9.05 12.92 8.64
N ALA A 68 -9.18 11.63 8.95
CA ALA A 68 -8.23 10.92 9.80
C ALA A 68 -6.84 10.79 9.18
N ALA A 69 -6.75 10.55 7.87
CA ALA A 69 -5.48 10.50 7.14
C ALA A 69 -4.78 11.86 7.14
N GLU A 70 -5.52 12.93 6.90
CA GLU A 70 -5.00 14.31 6.95
C GLU A 70 -4.50 14.67 8.36
N ALA A 71 -5.25 14.32 9.39
CA ALA A 71 -4.83 14.50 10.77
C ALA A 71 -3.54 13.74 11.09
N ALA A 72 -3.41 12.48 10.63
CA ALA A 72 -2.18 11.71 10.80
C ALA A 72 -0.98 12.33 10.08
N LEU A 73 -1.18 12.88 8.87
CA LEU A 73 -0.13 13.51 8.07
C LEU A 73 0.28 14.90 8.56
N SER A 74 -0.53 15.56 9.38
CA SER A 74 -0.21 16.87 9.95
C SER A 74 1.08 16.86 10.80
N GLU A 75 1.44 15.71 11.36
CA GLU A 75 2.67 15.50 12.15
C GLU A 75 3.95 15.54 11.29
N ARG A 76 3.81 15.43 9.95
CA ARG A 76 4.95 15.43 8.99
C ARG A 76 6.04 14.39 9.30
N LEU A 77 5.67 13.29 9.93
CA LEU A 77 6.57 12.18 10.26
C LEU A 77 6.80 11.22 9.09
N CYS A 78 5.86 11.19 8.14
CA CYS A 78 5.96 10.33 6.96
C CYS A 78 6.60 11.10 5.80
N GLU A 79 7.64 10.51 5.21
CA GLU A 79 8.28 11.04 4.01
C GLU A 79 7.52 10.68 2.73
N GLU A 80 6.64 9.68 2.82
CA GLU A 80 5.90 9.13 1.70
C GLU A 80 4.48 8.75 2.12
N VAL A 81 3.53 8.85 1.19
CA VAL A 81 2.17 8.35 1.34
C VAL A 81 1.88 7.41 0.19
N ILE A 82 1.49 6.20 0.55
CA ILE A 82 1.01 5.18 -0.37
C ILE A 82 -0.51 5.33 -0.45
N VAL A 83 -0.97 5.85 -1.59
CA VAL A 83 -2.34 6.32 -1.77
C VAL A 83 -3.15 5.26 -2.52
N ASN A 84 -4.15 4.68 -1.86
CA ASN A 84 -5.13 3.78 -2.50
C ASN A 84 -6.48 4.47 -2.78
N ASP A 85 -6.62 5.77 -2.48
CA ASP A 85 -7.85 6.54 -2.64
C ASP A 85 -7.65 7.81 -3.50
N ILE A 86 -8.45 7.99 -4.55
CA ILE A 86 -8.34 9.16 -5.45
C ILE A 86 -8.72 10.46 -4.73
N GLY A 87 -9.67 10.41 -3.80
CA GLY A 87 -10.07 11.55 -2.99
C GLY A 87 -8.92 12.04 -2.12
N LEU A 88 -8.19 11.12 -1.47
CA LEU A 88 -6.99 11.46 -0.71
C LEU A 88 -5.90 12.04 -1.62
N LEU A 89 -5.63 11.41 -2.76
CA LEU A 89 -4.64 11.92 -3.72
C LEU A 89 -4.94 13.36 -4.13
N ARG A 90 -6.21 13.65 -4.44
CA ARG A 90 -6.65 15.00 -4.80
C ARG A 90 -6.42 16.01 -3.67
N ARG A 91 -6.72 15.63 -2.41
CA ARG A 91 -6.51 16.49 -1.24
C ARG A 91 -5.03 16.77 -1.02
N LEU A 92 -4.19 15.74 -1.05
CA LEU A 92 -2.73 15.89 -0.87
C LEU A 92 -2.09 16.73 -1.98
N ALA A 93 -2.60 16.63 -3.21
CA ALA A 93 -2.15 17.48 -4.31
C ALA A 93 -2.49 18.97 -4.14
N ALA A 94 -3.48 19.30 -3.30
CA ALA A 94 -3.89 20.68 -3.02
C ALA A 94 -3.10 21.31 -1.86
N VAL A 95 -2.43 20.51 -1.00
CA VAL A 95 -1.68 21.01 0.16
C VAL A 95 -0.49 21.88 -0.27
N SER A 96 -0.34 23.10 0.23
CA SER A 96 0.83 23.94 -0.03
C SER A 96 2.02 23.59 0.88
N GLY A 97 3.25 23.87 0.43
CA GLY A 97 4.48 23.68 1.22
C GLY A 97 5.15 22.31 1.05
N ARG A 98 5.85 21.84 2.09
CA ARG A 98 6.58 20.57 2.07
C ARG A 98 5.59 19.40 2.01
N ARG A 99 5.56 18.72 0.87
CA ARG A 99 4.70 17.56 0.63
C ARG A 99 5.47 16.25 0.86
N PRO A 100 4.82 15.21 1.41
CA PRO A 100 5.38 13.87 1.32
C PRO A 100 5.42 13.43 -0.16
N ARG A 101 6.31 12.49 -0.46
CA ARG A 101 6.29 11.80 -1.75
C ARG A 101 4.98 11.02 -1.88
N LEU A 102 4.42 10.97 -3.09
CA LEU A 102 3.17 10.27 -3.35
C LEU A 102 3.44 9.06 -4.25
N THR A 103 2.98 7.90 -3.81
CA THR A 103 3.04 6.63 -4.53
C THR A 103 1.63 6.09 -4.67
N LEU A 104 1.22 5.66 -5.87
CA LEU A 104 -0.06 4.97 -6.01
C LEU A 104 0.07 3.55 -5.49
N GLY A 105 -0.75 3.20 -4.50
CA GLY A 105 -0.83 1.85 -3.98
C GLY A 105 -1.48 0.88 -4.97
N ARG A 106 -1.21 -0.41 -4.78
CA ARG A 106 -1.59 -1.47 -5.73
C ARG A 106 -3.10 -1.60 -5.93
N VAL A 107 -3.91 -1.30 -4.91
CA VAL A 107 -5.38 -1.39 -5.01
C VAL A 107 -5.89 -0.35 -6.01
N LEU A 108 -5.34 0.87 -5.93
CA LEU A 108 -5.71 1.94 -6.85
C LEU A 108 -5.12 1.73 -8.24
N VAL A 109 -3.88 1.25 -8.34
CA VAL A 109 -3.25 0.90 -9.62
C VAL A 109 -4.08 -0.12 -10.38
N GLN A 110 -4.50 -1.21 -9.72
CA GLN A 110 -5.33 -2.24 -10.36
C GLN A 110 -6.69 -1.68 -10.78
N SER A 111 -7.31 -0.84 -9.95
CA SER A 111 -8.60 -0.20 -10.26
C SER A 111 -8.53 0.75 -11.46
N LEU A 112 -7.34 1.31 -11.73
CA LEU A 112 -7.09 2.29 -12.79
C LEU A 112 -6.27 1.74 -13.96
N GLN A 113 -6.00 0.43 -14.02
CA GLN A 113 -4.99 -0.15 -14.92
C GLN A 113 -5.17 0.26 -16.39
N HIS A 114 -6.42 0.40 -16.86
CA HIS A 114 -6.74 0.80 -18.23
C HIS A 114 -6.75 2.32 -18.44
N SER A 115 -6.79 3.10 -17.36
CA SER A 115 -6.89 4.57 -17.40
C SER A 115 -5.56 5.27 -17.12
N LEU A 116 -4.60 4.63 -16.43
CA LEU A 116 -3.32 5.23 -16.04
C LEU A 116 -2.51 5.79 -17.21
N ARG A 117 -2.72 5.27 -18.42
CA ARG A 117 -2.05 5.71 -19.65
C ARG A 117 -2.82 6.76 -20.45
N SER A 118 -4.05 7.07 -20.06
CA SER A 118 -4.82 8.10 -20.74
C SER A 118 -4.13 9.47 -20.58
N PRO A 119 -4.21 10.37 -21.59
CA PRO A 119 -3.64 11.72 -21.48
C PRO A 119 -4.10 12.47 -20.23
N PHE A 120 -5.37 12.29 -19.85
CA PHE A 120 -5.93 12.86 -18.62
C PHE A 120 -5.17 12.41 -17.37
N PHE A 121 -4.98 11.09 -17.19
CA PHE A 121 -4.27 10.57 -16.01
C PHE A 121 -2.79 10.93 -16.02
N LEU A 122 -2.13 10.93 -17.19
CA LEU A 122 -0.74 11.36 -17.28
C LEU A 122 -0.55 12.81 -16.82
N ALA A 123 -1.44 13.72 -17.27
CA ALA A 123 -1.43 15.10 -16.81
C ALA A 123 -1.73 15.22 -15.31
N PHE A 124 -2.66 14.42 -14.80
CA PHE A 124 -2.99 14.36 -13.38
C PHE A 124 -1.81 13.87 -12.52
N LEU A 125 -1.15 12.78 -12.92
CA LEU A 125 0.03 12.23 -12.22
C LEU A 125 1.17 13.24 -12.18
N LYS A 126 1.44 13.91 -13.31
CA LYS A 126 2.44 14.98 -13.38
C LYS A 126 2.11 16.13 -12.42
N ARG A 127 0.86 16.61 -12.41
CA ARG A 127 0.41 17.70 -11.54
C ARG A 127 0.44 17.34 -10.05
N THR A 128 0.18 16.07 -9.74
CA THR A 128 0.24 15.55 -8.37
C THR A 128 1.65 15.12 -7.94
N ALA A 129 2.65 15.23 -8.84
CA ALA A 129 4.02 14.77 -8.64
C ALA A 129 4.12 13.29 -8.22
N VAL A 130 3.16 12.48 -8.66
CA VAL A 130 3.21 11.03 -8.49
C VAL A 130 4.15 10.46 -9.54
N ASN A 131 5.19 9.76 -9.08
CA ASN A 131 6.17 9.13 -9.95
C ASN A 131 6.52 7.70 -9.54
N ALA A 132 5.76 7.11 -8.62
CA ALA A 132 5.93 5.74 -8.18
C ALA A 132 4.57 5.03 -8.06
N PHE A 133 4.59 3.73 -8.36
CA PHE A 133 3.40 2.88 -8.36
C PHE A 133 3.74 1.53 -7.75
N GLU A 134 2.76 0.96 -7.07
CA GLU A 134 2.89 -0.38 -6.50
C GLU A 134 2.17 -1.40 -7.38
N ALA A 135 2.78 -2.56 -7.50
CA ALA A 135 2.29 -3.65 -8.32
C ALA A 135 2.62 -4.99 -7.66
N ASP A 136 1.83 -6.02 -7.98
CA ASP A 136 2.03 -7.36 -7.42
C ASP A 136 2.94 -8.24 -8.29
N SER A 137 3.14 -7.84 -9.54
CA SER A 137 3.95 -8.57 -10.50
C SER A 137 4.62 -7.61 -11.50
N ALA A 138 5.64 -8.11 -12.18
CA ALA A 138 6.30 -7.38 -13.27
C ALA A 138 5.33 -7.13 -14.43
N GLU A 139 4.41 -8.06 -14.69
CA GLU A 139 3.35 -7.90 -15.68
C GLU A 139 2.43 -6.72 -15.31
N SER A 140 2.07 -6.58 -14.04
CA SER A 140 1.29 -5.43 -13.57
C SER A 140 2.06 -4.10 -13.70
N CYS A 141 3.39 -4.10 -13.57
CA CYS A 141 4.19 -2.91 -13.93
C CYS A 141 4.05 -2.54 -15.42
N GLY A 142 3.66 -3.50 -16.26
CA GLY A 142 3.36 -3.33 -17.68
C GLY A 142 2.13 -2.48 -17.96
N TYR A 143 1.29 -2.14 -16.96
CA TYR A 143 0.19 -1.18 -17.12
C TYR A 143 0.59 0.26 -16.78
N LEU A 144 1.76 0.46 -16.18
CA LEU A 144 2.21 1.77 -15.74
C LEU A 144 2.51 2.70 -16.92
N PRO A 145 2.43 4.03 -16.71
CA PRO A 145 2.89 5.01 -17.68
C PRO A 145 4.30 4.69 -18.21
N PRO A 146 4.54 4.81 -19.53
CA PRO A 146 5.88 4.68 -20.06
C PRO A 146 6.73 5.91 -19.67
N GLY A 147 8.02 5.69 -19.43
CA GLY A 147 8.98 6.77 -19.18
C GLY A 147 10.02 6.39 -18.12
N PRO A 148 11.19 7.04 -18.11
CA PRO A 148 12.23 6.81 -17.10
C PRO A 148 11.85 7.38 -15.72
N ASP A 149 10.92 8.33 -15.68
CA ASP A 149 10.54 9.04 -14.45
C ASP A 149 9.64 8.20 -13.53
N TYR A 150 9.03 7.14 -14.06
CA TYR A 150 8.05 6.33 -13.34
C TYR A 150 8.68 5.05 -12.77
N ARG A 151 8.59 4.92 -11.44
CA ARG A 151 9.11 3.79 -10.67
C ARG A 151 8.01 2.77 -10.36
N CYS A 152 8.37 1.49 -10.39
CA CYS A 152 7.54 0.40 -9.91
C CYS A 152 8.10 -0.12 -8.56
N HIS A 153 7.22 -0.38 -7.61
CA HIS A 153 7.50 -1.06 -6.35
C HIS A 153 6.74 -2.38 -6.34
N LEU A 154 7.43 -3.50 -6.12
CA LEU A 154 6.80 -4.83 -6.15
C LEU A 154 6.39 -5.28 -4.76
N TYR A 155 5.16 -5.75 -4.61
CA TYR A 155 4.66 -6.37 -3.38
C TYR A 155 4.95 -7.86 -3.34
N ALA A 156 5.33 -8.34 -2.16
CA ALA A 156 5.58 -9.74 -1.87
C ALA A 156 5.02 -10.13 -0.50
N PRO A 157 4.64 -11.41 -0.28
CA PRO A 157 4.47 -12.49 -1.26
C PRO A 157 3.03 -12.59 -1.81
N TYR A 158 2.16 -11.66 -1.41
CA TYR A 158 0.74 -11.69 -1.72
C TYR A 158 0.42 -10.87 -2.96
N ILE A 159 -0.35 -11.46 -3.87
CA ILE A 159 -0.95 -10.79 -5.03
C ILE A 159 -2.39 -10.44 -4.66
N TYR A 160 -2.75 -9.18 -4.79
CA TYR A 160 -4.10 -8.69 -4.57
C TYR A 160 -5.01 -9.09 -5.74
N LEU A 161 -6.19 -9.63 -5.40
CA LEU A 161 -7.16 -10.12 -6.39
C LEU A 161 -8.38 -9.21 -6.43
N ALA A 162 -8.97 -8.97 -5.27
CA ALA A 162 -10.21 -8.21 -5.14
C ALA A 162 -10.38 -7.68 -3.71
N HIS A 163 -11.15 -6.62 -3.58
CA HIS A 163 -11.67 -6.13 -2.31
C HIS A 163 -13.19 -6.30 -2.29
N SER A 164 -13.76 -6.47 -1.10
CA SER A 164 -15.20 -6.47 -0.85
C SER A 164 -15.54 -5.46 0.23
N ARG A 165 -16.81 -5.10 0.36
CA ARG A 165 -17.33 -4.40 1.54
C ARG A 165 -17.71 -5.37 2.66
N TYR A 166 -17.82 -6.66 2.35
CA TYR A 166 -18.07 -7.71 3.32
C TYR A 166 -16.76 -8.08 4.02
N CYS A 167 -16.73 -7.90 5.34
CA CYS A 167 -15.63 -8.35 6.18
C CYS A 167 -16.02 -9.67 6.83
N ARG A 168 -15.40 -10.77 6.38
CA ARG A 168 -15.66 -12.11 6.93
C ARG A 168 -15.41 -12.16 8.45
N LEU A 169 -14.42 -11.42 8.94
CA LEU A 169 -14.08 -11.36 10.36
C LEU A 169 -15.13 -10.62 11.20
N ALA A 170 -15.83 -9.66 10.60
CA ALA A 170 -16.94 -8.97 11.26
C ALA A 170 -18.29 -9.65 10.99
N GLY A 171 -18.33 -10.71 10.17
CA GLY A 171 -19.56 -11.42 9.80
C GLY A 171 -20.53 -10.61 8.92
N GLY A 172 -20.11 -9.49 8.33
CA GLY A 172 -21.04 -8.59 7.64
C GLY A 172 -20.40 -7.46 6.84
N PHE A 173 -21.27 -6.66 6.21
CA PHE A 173 -20.91 -5.34 5.69
C PHE A 173 -20.66 -4.41 6.86
N CYS A 174 -19.46 -3.86 6.96
CA CYS A 174 -19.09 -3.05 8.10
C CYS A 174 -18.64 -1.67 7.62
N SER A 175 -19.45 -0.65 7.87
CA SER A 175 -19.07 0.76 7.68
C SER A 175 -18.21 1.29 8.84
N GLU A 176 -18.33 0.69 10.03
CA GLU A 176 -17.72 1.18 11.26
C GLU A 176 -16.99 0.06 12.02
N CYS A 177 -16.15 -0.70 11.30
CA CYS A 177 -15.38 -1.77 11.93
C CYS A 177 -14.40 -1.18 12.96
N ARG A 178 -14.51 -1.59 14.22
CA ARG A 178 -13.50 -1.32 15.26
C ARG A 178 -12.74 -2.58 15.68
N ALA A 179 -12.99 -3.70 14.99
CA ALA A 179 -12.44 -4.99 15.37
C ALA A 179 -10.92 -5.00 15.21
N ALA A 180 -10.23 -5.46 16.25
CA ALA A 180 -8.81 -5.82 16.20
C ALA A 180 -8.65 -7.14 15.42
N CYS A 181 -8.95 -7.14 14.13
CA CYS A 181 -8.59 -8.27 13.28
C CYS A 181 -7.06 -8.38 13.29
N ALA A 182 -6.52 -9.59 13.48
CA ALA A 182 -5.11 -9.84 13.83
C ALA A 182 -4.07 -9.51 12.75
N GLY A 183 -4.42 -8.74 11.71
CA GLY A 183 -3.52 -8.40 10.61
C GLY A 183 -3.18 -9.55 9.66
N ARG A 184 -3.30 -10.80 10.11
CA ARG A 184 -2.85 -11.99 9.41
C ARG A 184 -3.78 -12.36 8.26
N ALA A 185 -3.16 -12.79 7.17
CA ALA A 185 -3.86 -13.45 6.08
C ALA A 185 -4.32 -14.83 6.55
N GLN A 186 -5.58 -15.16 6.29
CA GLN A 186 -6.16 -16.47 6.61
C GLN A 186 -6.39 -17.25 5.32
N PRO A 187 -6.05 -18.55 5.27
CA PRO A 187 -6.34 -19.36 4.09
C PRO A 187 -7.86 -19.38 3.82
N LEU A 188 -8.21 -19.35 2.55
CA LEU A 188 -9.58 -19.47 2.07
C LEU A 188 -9.61 -20.56 1.00
N GLU A 189 -10.52 -21.51 1.16
CA GLU A 189 -10.77 -22.51 0.12
C GLU A 189 -11.47 -21.86 -1.07
N SER A 190 -11.01 -22.18 -2.27
CA SER A 190 -11.55 -21.65 -3.51
C SER A 190 -11.46 -22.70 -4.60
N ALA A 191 -12.54 -22.85 -5.36
CA ALA A 191 -12.58 -23.72 -6.52
C ALA A 191 -11.80 -23.15 -7.73
N VAL A 192 -11.52 -21.83 -7.71
CA VAL A 192 -10.95 -21.11 -8.85
C VAL A 192 -9.48 -20.75 -8.62
N VAL A 193 -9.12 -20.40 -7.38
CA VAL A 193 -7.79 -19.89 -7.05
C VAL A 193 -7.12 -20.80 -6.03
N LYS A 194 -6.03 -21.45 -6.44
CA LYS A 194 -5.18 -22.21 -5.51
C LYS A 194 -4.51 -21.26 -4.52
N ARG A 195 -4.44 -21.66 -3.24
CA ARG A 195 -3.77 -20.89 -2.16
C ARG A 195 -4.31 -19.47 -2.05
N MET A 196 -5.63 -19.35 -1.99
CA MET A 196 -6.31 -18.09 -1.75
C MET A 196 -6.27 -17.76 -0.26
N PHE A 197 -6.18 -16.47 0.04
CA PHE A 197 -6.18 -15.94 1.40
C PHE A 197 -7.14 -14.77 1.50
N VAL A 198 -7.64 -14.53 2.71
CA VAL A 198 -8.40 -13.34 3.07
C VAL A 198 -7.66 -12.56 4.13
N ARG A 199 -7.57 -11.24 3.95
CA ARG A 199 -7.04 -10.30 4.96
C ARG A 199 -7.97 -9.10 5.03
N GLY A 200 -8.68 -9.00 6.16
CA GLY A 200 -9.74 -8.01 6.31
C GLY A 200 -10.86 -8.26 5.29
N ASN A 201 -11.05 -7.32 4.38
CA ASN A 201 -12.04 -7.37 3.31
C ASN A 201 -11.43 -7.66 1.93
N SER A 202 -10.15 -8.02 1.89
CA SER A 202 -9.41 -8.25 0.65
C SER A 202 -9.04 -9.70 0.47
N TYR A 203 -9.07 -10.13 -0.79
CA TYR A 203 -8.75 -11.46 -1.25
C TYR A 203 -7.41 -11.45 -1.96
N LEU A 204 -6.55 -12.38 -1.58
CA LEU A 204 -5.16 -12.45 -1.99
C LEU A 204 -4.85 -13.86 -2.51
N ARG A 205 -3.86 -14.00 -3.39
CA ARG A 205 -3.18 -15.29 -3.62
C ARG A 205 -1.71 -15.19 -3.24
N VAL A 206 -1.13 -16.28 -2.77
CA VAL A 206 0.32 -16.34 -2.52
C VAL A 206 1.01 -16.93 -3.74
N CYS A 207 1.94 -16.18 -4.34
CA CYS A 207 2.77 -16.70 -5.43
C CYS A 207 4.24 -16.25 -5.28
N PRO A 208 5.01 -16.89 -4.39
CA PRO A 208 6.37 -16.47 -4.06
C PRO A 208 7.31 -16.56 -5.28
N GLU A 209 7.09 -17.57 -6.12
CA GLU A 209 7.87 -17.78 -7.34
C GLU A 209 7.61 -16.70 -8.39
N GLU A 210 6.37 -16.25 -8.54
CA GLU A 210 6.06 -15.14 -9.45
C GLU A 210 6.69 -13.83 -8.97
N THR A 211 6.70 -13.55 -7.66
CA THR A 211 7.35 -12.34 -7.15
C THR A 211 8.87 -12.37 -7.33
N ALA A 212 9.49 -13.54 -7.11
CA ALA A 212 10.92 -13.73 -7.35
C ALA A 212 11.27 -13.61 -8.85
N ARG A 213 10.50 -14.28 -9.73
CA ARG A 213 10.67 -14.18 -11.19
C ARG A 213 10.41 -12.76 -11.70
N ALA A 214 9.39 -12.08 -11.19
CA ALA A 214 9.06 -10.70 -11.53
C ALA A 214 10.20 -9.73 -11.19
N SER A 215 10.82 -9.90 -10.02
CA SER A 215 11.97 -9.09 -9.60
C SER A 215 13.17 -9.27 -10.55
N LEU A 216 13.32 -10.46 -11.13
CA LEU A 216 14.37 -10.76 -12.11
C LEU A 216 14.01 -10.32 -13.54
N ALA A 217 12.73 -10.42 -13.94
CA ALA A 217 12.27 -10.23 -15.31
C ALA A 217 11.91 -8.78 -15.68
N ALA A 218 11.54 -7.92 -14.71
CA ALA A 218 11.12 -6.55 -14.96
C ALA A 218 12.23 -5.64 -15.56
N GLY A 219 13.45 -6.18 -15.71
CA GLY A 219 14.64 -5.44 -16.09
C GLY A 219 15.07 -4.48 -14.96
N PRO A 220 16.38 -4.21 -14.83
CA PRO A 220 16.92 -3.43 -13.71
C PRO A 220 16.45 -1.97 -13.64
N ARG A 221 15.68 -1.47 -14.62
CA ARG A 221 15.40 -0.04 -14.78
C ARG A 221 14.02 0.43 -14.29
N ARG A 222 13.09 -0.46 -13.93
CA ARG A 222 11.74 -0.04 -13.47
C ARG A 222 11.42 -0.42 -12.03
N VAL A 223 11.86 -1.58 -11.55
CA VAL A 223 11.60 -2.00 -10.17
C VAL A 223 12.66 -1.39 -9.25
N THR A 224 12.23 -0.50 -8.36
CA THR A 224 13.15 0.24 -7.48
C THR A 224 13.02 -0.17 -6.02
N ARG A 225 11.88 -0.76 -5.63
CA ARG A 225 11.58 -1.17 -4.26
C ARG A 225 10.91 -2.54 -4.23
N LEU A 226 11.30 -3.36 -3.25
CA LEU A 226 10.57 -4.55 -2.83
C LEU A 226 9.84 -4.24 -1.53
N VAL A 227 8.51 -4.42 -1.52
CA VAL A 227 7.64 -4.22 -0.36
C VAL A 227 7.23 -5.58 0.18
N VAL A 228 7.57 -5.85 1.45
CA VAL A 228 7.25 -7.12 2.10
C VAL A 228 6.21 -6.89 3.18
N ASN A 229 5.18 -7.72 3.18
CA ASN A 229 4.21 -7.78 4.27
C ASN A 229 4.68 -8.80 5.32
N ALA A 230 4.95 -8.32 6.53
CA ALA A 230 5.34 -9.16 7.67
C ALA A 230 4.18 -10.01 8.21
#